data_AF-A0A3Q4I500-F1
#
_entry.id   AF-A0A3Q4I500-F1
#
_cell.length_a   1.000
_cell.length_b   1.000
_cell.length_c   1.000
_cell.angle_alpha   90.00
_cell.angle_beta   90.00
_cell.angle_gamma   90.00
#
_symmetry.space_group_name_H-M   'P 1'
#
loop_
_entity.id
_entity.type
_entity.pdbx_description
1 polymer ?
#
loop_
_entity_poly.entity_id
_entity_poly.type
_entity_poly.pdbx_seq_one_letter_code
_entity_poly.pdbx_strand_id
1 'polypeptide(L)'
;EALLFLLCNTVSAFANTSLWGKKVVFQVQPCLWQLHSGVPVPALRELSVCVSLRRTISADWTGFEYKAPGNRETELGLGGKNGKLFVKLFGHEWQYENNLTVNEWHSVCLTWSGQAQRLRISINNTFLIEKYLTTSQQLSKNGTLTLGVSHYVNANGEIQPETGTNLVGEIGLFRMWAREWSLEELKNLNCTDGDLVSWDLKQWTYILRAFKSFF
;
A
#
# COMPACT_ATOMS: atom_id res chain seq x y z
N GLU A 1 23.19 -10.02 7.82
CA GLU A 1 21.97 -9.20 7.70
C GLU A 1 22.39 -7.74 7.55
N ALA A 2 22.31 -7.18 6.35
CA ALA A 2 22.70 -5.79 6.13
C ALA A 2 21.52 -4.88 6.51
N LEU A 3 21.58 -4.26 7.69
CA LEU A 3 20.71 -3.14 8.03
C LEU A 3 21.11 -1.94 7.17
N LEU A 4 20.43 -1.76 6.04
CA LEU A 4 20.35 -0.47 5.38
C LEU A 4 19.43 0.41 6.23
N PHE A 5 20.02 1.16 7.18
CA PHE A 5 19.39 2.38 7.67
C PHE A 5 19.33 3.34 6.49
N LEU A 6 18.24 3.28 5.72
CA LEU A 6 17.87 4.34 4.79
C LEU A 6 17.43 5.56 5.60
N LEU A 7 18.37 6.16 6.34
CA LEU A 7 18.35 7.60 6.55
C LEU A 7 18.34 8.19 5.15
N CYS A 8 17.45 9.16 4.95
CA CYS A 8 16.95 9.64 3.67
C CYS A 8 18.04 10.47 2.91
N ASN A 9 19.22 9.87 2.75
CA ASN A 9 20.39 10.41 2.08
C ASN A 9 20.44 9.88 0.66
N THR A 10 20.75 10.78 -0.26
CA THR A 10 20.87 10.58 -1.70
C THR A 10 21.64 9.30 -2.03
N VAL A 11 20.94 8.30 -2.57
CA VAL A 11 21.59 7.15 -3.17
C VAL A 11 22.23 7.62 -4.46
N SER A 12 23.56 7.63 -4.45
CA SER A 12 24.40 7.84 -5.63
C SER A 12 23.93 6.90 -6.75
N ALA A 13 23.75 7.46 -7.95
CA ALA A 13 23.44 6.69 -9.15
C ALA A 13 24.45 5.54 -9.30
N PHE A 14 23.99 4.40 -9.85
CA PHE A 14 24.70 3.11 -10.08
C PHE A 14 24.48 1.96 -9.07
N ALA A 15 23.54 2.07 -8.12
CA ALA A 15 23.16 0.95 -7.23
C ALA A 15 21.89 0.21 -7.71
N ASN A 16 21.85 -1.12 -7.51
CA ASN A 16 20.68 -1.97 -7.76
C ASN A 16 19.39 -1.34 -7.18
N THR A 17 18.44 -0.99 -8.07
CA THR A 17 17.19 -0.29 -7.74
C THR A 17 16.16 -1.20 -7.08
N SER A 18 16.35 -2.52 -7.19
CA SER A 18 15.45 -3.49 -6.59
C SER A 18 15.36 -3.30 -5.08
N LEU A 19 14.13 -3.31 -4.56
CA LEU A 19 13.84 -3.31 -3.13
C LEU A 19 13.61 -4.74 -2.61
N TRP A 20 13.78 -5.78 -3.44
CA TRP A 20 13.67 -7.16 -2.98
C TRP A 20 14.66 -7.46 -1.85
N GLY A 21 14.18 -8.16 -0.82
CA GLY A 21 14.94 -8.40 0.42
C GLY A 21 15.16 -7.14 1.27
N LYS A 22 14.64 -5.98 0.87
CA LYS A 22 14.68 -4.72 1.62
C LYS A 22 13.29 -4.37 2.14
N LYS A 23 13.28 -3.56 3.20
CA LYS A 23 12.09 -3.02 3.85
C LYS A 23 12.22 -1.51 4.00
N VAL A 24 11.08 -0.84 4.01
CA VAL A 24 10.93 0.56 4.36
C VAL A 24 10.51 0.64 5.82
N VAL A 25 11.16 1.52 6.59
CA VAL A 25 10.88 1.73 8.01
C VAL A 25 10.13 3.05 8.18
N PHE A 26 8.98 2.99 8.85
CA PHE A 26 8.13 4.14 9.17
C PHE A 26 8.24 4.42 10.67
N GLN A 27 8.81 5.57 11.01
CA GLN A 27 8.95 6.09 12.37
C GLN A 27 8.17 7.40 12.50
N VAL A 28 8.30 8.10 13.63
CA VAL A 28 7.58 9.36 13.92
C VAL A 28 7.88 10.48 12.89
N GLN A 29 9.02 10.42 12.20
CA GLN A 29 9.35 11.32 11.08
C GLN A 29 9.64 10.52 9.80
N PRO A 30 8.64 9.91 9.15
CA PRO A 30 8.88 9.08 7.98
C PRO A 30 9.04 9.97 6.73
N CYS A 31 9.92 9.57 5.82
CA CYS A 31 9.88 10.09 4.46
C CYS A 31 8.54 9.71 3.82
N LEU A 32 7.95 10.60 3.03
CA LEU A 32 6.72 10.30 2.32
C LEU A 32 7.04 9.35 1.17
N TRP A 33 6.67 8.08 1.31
CA TRP A 33 6.80 7.08 0.25
C TRP A 33 5.56 7.09 -0.64
N GLN A 34 5.80 7.32 -1.93
CA GLN A 34 4.76 7.41 -2.94
C GLN A 34 5.20 6.77 -4.25
N LEU A 35 4.23 6.32 -5.04
CA LEU A 35 4.49 5.90 -6.42
C LEU A 35 4.94 7.12 -7.24
N HIS A 36 5.99 6.94 -8.02
CA HIS A 36 6.49 7.96 -8.93
C HIS A 36 5.44 8.28 -10.00
N SER A 37 5.22 9.58 -10.27
CA SER A 37 4.17 10.04 -11.18
C SER A 37 4.30 9.54 -12.63
N GLY A 38 5.51 9.14 -13.03
CA GLY A 38 5.79 8.52 -14.32
C GLY A 38 5.42 7.04 -14.43
N VAL A 39 4.96 6.38 -13.36
CA VAL A 39 4.51 4.99 -13.40
C VAL A 39 3.02 4.97 -13.72
N PRO A 40 2.60 4.51 -14.92
CA PRO A 40 1.21 4.52 -15.29
C PRO A 40 0.44 3.41 -14.57
N VAL A 41 -0.61 3.78 -13.85
CA VAL A 41 -1.64 2.84 -13.39
C VAL A 41 -2.82 2.96 -14.36
N PRO A 42 -3.11 1.93 -15.17
CA PRO A 42 -4.24 1.98 -16.10
C PRO A 42 -5.57 1.90 -15.35
N ALA A 43 -6.67 2.12 -16.05
CA ALA A 43 -7.98 1.85 -15.47
C ALA A 43 -8.17 0.32 -15.37
N LEU A 44 -8.56 -0.18 -14.20
CA LEU A 44 -8.59 -1.63 -13.93
C LEU A 44 -9.98 -2.09 -13.55
N ARG A 45 -10.45 -3.15 -14.21
CA ARG A 45 -11.66 -3.88 -13.82
C ARG A 45 -11.36 -5.10 -12.95
N GLU A 46 -10.09 -5.45 -12.84
CA GLU A 46 -9.61 -6.52 -11.98
C GLU A 46 -8.22 -6.12 -11.49
N LEU A 47 -7.88 -6.49 -10.26
CA LEU A 47 -6.56 -6.25 -9.71
C LEU A 47 -6.24 -7.22 -8.58
N SER A 48 -4.96 -7.32 -8.29
CA SER A 48 -4.47 -7.87 -7.03
C SER A 48 -3.38 -6.97 -6.48
N VAL A 49 -3.36 -6.78 -5.18
CA VAL A 49 -2.31 -6.04 -4.47
C VAL A 49 -1.89 -6.85 -3.26
N CYS A 50 -0.59 -7.02 -3.07
CA CYS A 50 -0.01 -7.69 -1.91
C CYS A 50 1.01 -6.78 -1.26
N VAL A 51 1.06 -6.80 0.07
CA VAL A 51 2.04 -6.07 0.85
C VAL A 51 2.43 -6.88 2.08
N SER A 52 3.72 -6.91 2.39
CA SER A 52 4.19 -7.41 3.68
C SER A 52 4.36 -6.23 4.64
N LEU A 53 3.83 -6.35 5.85
CA LEU A 53 3.93 -5.29 6.85
C LEU A 53 4.15 -5.87 8.24
N ARG A 54 4.85 -5.10 9.07
CA ARG A 54 5.07 -5.37 10.49
C ARG A 54 4.83 -4.10 11.28
N ARG A 55 3.82 -4.12 12.15
CA ARG A 55 3.48 -2.97 13.01
C ARG A 55 4.27 -3.07 14.31
N THR A 56 4.70 -1.96 14.89
CA THR A 56 5.43 -1.99 16.19
C THR A 56 4.58 -1.52 17.37
N ILE A 57 3.44 -0.89 17.12
CA ILE A 57 2.49 -0.41 18.14
C ILE A 57 1.05 -0.77 17.75
N SER A 58 0.15 -0.78 18.73
CA SER A 58 -1.28 -1.07 18.53
C SER A 58 -2.13 0.18 18.28
N ALA A 59 -1.62 1.14 17.51
CA ALA A 59 -2.36 2.35 17.10
C ALA A 59 -3.08 2.14 15.77
N ASP A 60 -3.98 3.07 15.43
CA ASP A 60 -4.55 3.16 14.07
C ASP A 60 -3.42 3.40 13.05
N TRP A 61 -3.55 2.78 11.87
CA TRP A 61 -2.47 2.74 10.89
C TRP A 61 -3.02 2.63 9.46
N THR A 62 -2.28 3.19 8.51
CA THR A 62 -2.48 3.01 7.07
C THR A 62 -1.33 2.19 6.51
N GLY A 63 -1.62 1.09 5.82
CA GLY A 63 -0.62 0.30 5.09
C GLY A 63 -0.31 0.93 3.75
N PHE A 64 -1.34 1.17 2.95
CA PHE A 64 -1.23 1.91 1.69
C PHE A 64 -2.56 2.55 1.32
N GLU A 65 -2.50 3.57 0.48
CA GLU A 65 -3.68 4.26 0.00
C GLU A 65 -3.53 4.67 -1.47
N TYR A 66 -4.53 4.32 -2.29
CA TYR A 66 -4.70 4.77 -3.66
C TYR A 66 -5.90 5.71 -3.78
N LYS A 67 -5.70 6.87 -4.41
CA LYS A 67 -6.77 7.83 -4.72
C LYS A 67 -6.79 8.19 -6.19
N ALA A 68 -7.99 8.23 -6.76
CA ALA A 68 -8.23 8.72 -8.11
C ALA A 68 -7.79 10.19 -8.25
N PRO A 69 -7.35 10.62 -9.45
CA PRO A 69 -7.01 12.02 -9.71
C PRO A 69 -8.16 12.96 -9.35
N GLY A 70 -7.88 13.98 -8.52
CA GLY A 70 -8.86 14.97 -8.09
C GLY A 70 -9.91 14.48 -7.09
N ASN A 71 -9.87 13.21 -6.67
CA ASN A 71 -10.78 12.66 -5.68
C ASN A 71 -10.16 12.70 -4.27
N ARG A 72 -10.99 12.99 -3.27
CA ARG A 72 -10.59 12.95 -1.85
C ARG A 72 -10.78 11.58 -1.22
N GLU A 73 -11.69 10.78 -1.76
CA GLU A 73 -12.01 9.45 -1.24
C GLU A 73 -10.95 8.42 -1.64
N THR A 74 -10.72 7.47 -0.74
CA THR A 74 -9.87 6.31 -1.00
C THR A 74 -10.56 5.38 -1.99
N GLU A 75 -9.89 5.08 -3.09
CA GLU A 75 -10.41 4.17 -4.11
C GLU A 75 -9.92 2.73 -3.91
N LEU A 76 -8.71 2.55 -3.36
CA LEU A 76 -8.19 1.26 -2.90
C LEU A 76 -7.27 1.50 -1.70
N GLY A 77 -7.45 0.78 -0.60
CA GLY A 77 -6.59 0.99 0.57
C GLY A 77 -6.65 -0.13 1.59
N LEU A 78 -5.59 -0.18 2.41
CA LEU A 78 -5.44 -1.10 3.53
C LEU A 78 -5.01 -0.31 4.76
N GLY A 79 -5.61 -0.59 5.90
CA GLY A 79 -5.19 -0.03 7.17
C GLY A 79 -5.78 -0.80 8.34
N GLY A 80 -5.68 -0.22 9.53
CA GLY A 80 -6.38 -0.72 10.70
C GLY A 80 -6.77 0.40 11.64
N LYS A 81 -7.90 0.21 12.30
CA LYS A 81 -8.48 1.18 13.23
C LYS A 81 -9.18 0.47 14.38
N ASN A 82 -9.05 0.97 15.60
CA ASN A 82 -9.67 0.35 16.79
C ASN A 82 -9.41 -1.17 16.90
N GLY A 83 -8.21 -1.62 16.52
CA GLY A 83 -7.82 -3.03 16.59
C GLY A 83 -8.39 -3.95 15.48
N LYS A 84 -9.03 -3.40 14.45
CA LYS A 84 -9.57 -4.17 13.31
C LYS A 84 -8.81 -3.84 12.03
N LEU A 85 -8.79 -4.78 11.09
CA LEU A 85 -8.27 -4.56 9.73
C LEU A 85 -9.34 -3.87 8.89
N PHE A 86 -8.93 -2.88 8.11
CA PHE A 86 -9.79 -2.08 7.25
C PHE A 86 -9.31 -2.26 5.81
N VAL A 87 -10.27 -2.57 4.95
CA VAL A 87 -10.07 -2.54 3.49
C VAL A 87 -11.02 -1.52 2.92
N LYS A 88 -10.47 -0.63 2.10
CA LYS A 88 -11.26 0.33 1.33
C LYS A 88 -11.20 -0.03 -0.15
N LEU A 89 -12.37 0.01 -0.80
CA LEU A 89 -12.49 -0.11 -2.24
C LEU A 89 -13.63 0.80 -2.69
N PHE A 90 -13.37 1.70 -3.63
CA PHE A 90 -14.38 2.60 -4.22
C PHE A 90 -15.17 3.42 -3.18
N GLY A 91 -14.47 3.98 -2.19
CA GLY A 91 -15.09 4.73 -1.08
C GLY A 91 -15.80 3.86 -0.03
N HIS A 92 -16.07 2.59 -0.32
CA HIS A 92 -16.61 1.64 0.64
C HIS A 92 -15.52 1.12 1.58
N GLU A 93 -15.90 0.84 2.82
CA GLU A 93 -15.00 0.37 3.88
C GLU A 93 -15.56 -0.91 4.52
N TRP A 94 -14.70 -1.91 4.67
CA TRP A 94 -15.02 -3.14 5.42
C TRP A 94 -14.04 -3.35 6.56
N GLN A 95 -14.58 -3.72 7.71
CA GLN A 95 -13.84 -3.97 8.94
C GLN A 95 -13.84 -5.44 9.29
N TYR A 96 -12.71 -5.93 9.77
CA TYR A 96 -12.52 -7.34 10.08
C TYR A 96 -11.81 -7.53 11.42
N GLU A 97 -12.30 -8.49 12.21
CA GLU A 97 -11.75 -8.87 13.52
C GLU A 97 -10.40 -9.59 13.36
N ASN A 98 -9.40 -8.86 12.88
CA ASN A 98 -8.02 -9.26 12.82
C ASN A 98 -7.19 -8.00 12.90
N ASN A 99 -6.37 -7.86 13.93
CA ASN A 99 -5.56 -6.65 14.11
C ASN A 99 -4.22 -6.75 13.36
N LEU A 100 -3.80 -7.91 12.84
CA LEU A 100 -2.39 -8.24 12.52
C LEU A 100 -1.50 -8.09 13.77
N THR A 101 -0.99 -9.17 14.33
CA THR A 101 -0.19 -9.13 15.57
C THR A 101 0.96 -8.11 15.47
N VAL A 102 1.11 -7.27 16.51
CA VAL A 102 2.24 -6.32 16.57
C VAL A 102 3.55 -7.09 16.73
N ASN A 103 4.62 -6.53 16.17
CA ASN A 103 5.97 -7.11 16.12
C ASN A 103 6.10 -8.39 15.30
N GLU A 104 5.08 -8.79 14.54
CA GLU A 104 5.10 -9.91 13.59
C GLU A 104 4.96 -9.42 12.14
N TRP A 105 5.55 -10.16 11.21
CA TRP A 105 5.35 -9.92 9.78
C TRP A 105 4.06 -10.58 9.30
N HIS A 106 3.25 -9.82 8.57
CA HIS A 106 2.07 -10.31 7.90
C HIS A 106 2.11 -9.95 6.42
N SER A 107 1.88 -10.93 5.55
CA SER A 107 1.62 -10.70 4.13
C SER A 107 0.11 -10.58 3.92
N VAL A 108 -0.37 -9.42 3.49
CA VAL A 108 -1.78 -9.18 3.23
C VAL A 108 -1.97 -8.98 1.73
N CYS A 109 -2.90 -9.71 1.13
CA CYS A 109 -3.28 -9.53 -0.26
C CYS A 109 -4.76 -9.19 -0.39
N LEU A 110 -5.07 -8.21 -1.24
CA LEU A 110 -6.41 -7.86 -1.68
C LEU A 110 -6.54 -8.24 -3.15
N THR A 111 -7.56 -8.99 -3.52
CA THR A 111 -7.88 -9.26 -4.93
C THR A 111 -9.30 -8.85 -5.22
N TRP A 112 -9.52 -8.19 -6.35
CA TRP A 112 -10.84 -7.74 -6.76
C TRP A 112 -11.07 -8.06 -8.23
N SER A 113 -12.27 -8.53 -8.53
CA SER A 113 -12.75 -8.69 -9.89
C SER A 113 -14.11 -8.03 -10.04
N GLY A 114 -14.19 -7.07 -10.95
CA GLY A 114 -15.43 -6.47 -11.42
C GLY A 114 -16.21 -7.40 -12.35
N GLN A 115 -15.61 -8.45 -12.92
CA GLN A 115 -16.38 -9.44 -13.67
C GLN A 115 -17.08 -10.41 -12.70
N ALA A 116 -16.36 -10.92 -11.71
CA ALA A 116 -16.89 -11.82 -10.70
C ALA A 116 -17.61 -11.09 -9.55
N GLN A 117 -17.60 -9.75 -9.56
CA GLN A 117 -18.23 -8.89 -8.55
C GLN A 117 -17.80 -9.28 -7.13
N ARG A 118 -16.50 -9.53 -6.93
CA ARG A 118 -15.97 -10.02 -5.64
C ARG A 118 -14.68 -9.34 -5.24
N LEU A 119 -14.56 -9.10 -3.93
CA LEU A 119 -13.35 -8.69 -3.23
C LEU A 119 -12.93 -9.82 -2.29
N ARG A 120 -11.65 -10.17 -2.29
CA ARG A 120 -11.06 -11.17 -1.42
C ARG A 120 -9.88 -10.60 -0.66
N ILE A 121 -9.73 -11.08 0.57
CA ILE A 121 -8.66 -10.69 1.47
C ILE A 121 -8.01 -11.95 1.99
N SER A 122 -6.70 -12.04 1.84
CA SER A 122 -5.89 -13.12 2.42
C SER A 122 -4.78 -12.55 3.28
N ILE A 123 -4.45 -13.27 4.35
CA ILE A 123 -3.38 -12.93 5.28
C ILE A 123 -2.50 -14.17 5.39
N ASN A 124 -1.19 -14.03 5.23
CA ASN A 124 -0.21 -15.12 5.30
C ASN A 124 -0.62 -16.34 4.45
N ASN A 125 -1.17 -16.07 3.26
CA ASN A 125 -1.61 -17.09 2.31
C ASN A 125 -2.76 -18.00 2.79
N THR A 126 -3.52 -17.56 3.80
CA THR A 126 -4.81 -18.14 4.15
C THR A 126 -5.94 -17.18 3.78
N PHE A 127 -7.01 -17.69 3.16
CA PHE A 127 -8.19 -16.89 2.87
C PHE A 127 -8.80 -16.45 4.19
N LEU A 128 -8.97 -15.14 4.35
CA LEU A 128 -9.75 -14.61 5.44
C LEU A 128 -11.20 -14.52 4.98
N ILE A 129 -11.46 -13.80 3.88
CA ILE A 129 -12.80 -13.28 3.58
C ILE A 129 -13.02 -13.11 2.07
N GLU A 130 -14.23 -13.43 1.62
CA GLU A 130 -14.78 -13.08 0.32
C GLU A 130 -16.04 -12.22 0.50
N LYS A 131 -16.13 -11.12 -0.24
CA LYS A 131 -17.28 -10.21 -0.27
C LYS A 131 -17.74 -10.00 -1.70
N TYR A 132 -19.04 -10.17 -1.92
CA TYR A 132 -19.66 -9.83 -3.20
C TYR A 132 -20.03 -8.34 -3.22
N LEU A 133 -19.57 -7.64 -4.25
CA LEU A 133 -19.72 -6.20 -4.42
C LEU A 133 -20.39 -5.93 -5.76
N THR A 134 -21.65 -5.51 -5.72
CA THR A 134 -22.39 -5.14 -6.93
C THR A 134 -21.96 -3.74 -7.39
N THR A 135 -20.93 -3.64 -8.23
CA THR A 135 -20.38 -2.38 -8.73
C THR A 135 -19.92 -2.48 -10.18
N SER A 136 -20.24 -1.47 -10.98
CA SER A 136 -19.71 -1.30 -12.35
C SER A 136 -18.44 -0.44 -12.39
N GLN A 137 -17.93 -0.05 -11.22
CA GLN A 137 -16.75 0.80 -11.10
C GLN A 137 -15.48 0.04 -11.52
N GLN A 138 -14.46 0.83 -11.85
CA GLN A 138 -13.12 0.38 -12.19
C GLN A 138 -12.15 1.28 -11.44
N LEU A 139 -11.00 0.74 -11.04
CA LEU A 139 -9.93 1.57 -10.48
C LEU A 139 -9.59 2.66 -11.48
N SER A 140 -9.55 3.89 -11.03
CA SER A 140 -9.26 5.06 -11.86
C SER A 140 -7.82 5.00 -12.32
N LYS A 141 -7.56 5.46 -13.55
CA LYS A 141 -6.20 5.55 -14.08
C LYS A 141 -5.41 6.70 -13.45
N ASN A 142 -4.09 6.57 -13.42
CA ASN A 142 -3.12 7.61 -13.06
C ASN A 142 -3.37 8.28 -11.70
N GLY A 143 -3.91 7.53 -10.74
CA GLY A 143 -4.10 7.99 -9.38
C GLY A 143 -2.78 8.09 -8.61
N THR A 144 -2.93 8.45 -7.35
CA THR A 144 -1.82 8.62 -6.41
C THR A 144 -1.79 7.44 -5.44
N LEU A 145 -0.60 6.89 -5.17
CA LEU A 145 -0.40 5.75 -4.27
C LEU A 145 0.64 6.10 -3.22
N THR A 146 0.33 5.92 -1.94
CA THR A 146 1.26 6.12 -0.82
C THR A 146 1.38 4.88 0.06
N LEU A 147 2.48 4.79 0.80
CA LEU A 147 2.75 3.72 1.78
C LEU A 147 2.83 4.30 3.19
N GLY A 148 2.28 3.58 4.16
CA GLY A 148 2.41 3.89 5.58
C GLY A 148 1.60 5.11 6.05
N VAL A 149 0.82 5.74 5.17
CA VAL A 149 0.14 7.01 5.47
C VAL A 149 -1.12 7.18 4.62
N SER A 150 -2.14 7.83 5.16
CA SER A 150 -3.27 8.37 4.40
C SER A 150 -2.86 9.72 3.80
N HIS A 151 -3.36 10.12 2.64
CA HIS A 151 -2.93 11.36 2.00
C HIS A 151 -4.07 12.12 1.33
N TYR A 152 -3.87 13.41 1.12
CA TYR A 152 -4.68 14.21 0.20
C TYR A 152 -3.78 14.84 -0.86
N VAL A 153 -4.37 15.23 -1.98
CA VAL A 153 -3.69 15.99 -3.04
C VAL A 153 -4.11 17.45 -2.90
N ASN A 154 -3.16 18.35 -2.72
CA ASN A 154 -3.44 19.78 -2.58
C ASN A 154 -3.78 20.42 -3.94
N ALA A 155 -4.13 21.72 -3.92
CA ALA A 155 -4.49 22.46 -5.15
C ALA A 155 -3.35 22.52 -6.19
N ASN A 156 -2.10 22.32 -5.78
CA ASN A 156 -0.93 22.30 -6.65
C ASN A 156 -0.64 20.90 -7.22
N GLY A 157 -1.47 19.90 -6.91
CA GLY A 157 -1.25 18.51 -7.34
C GLY A 157 -0.22 17.77 -6.48
N GLU A 158 0.19 18.31 -5.34
CA GLU A 158 1.19 17.69 -4.47
C GLU A 158 0.53 16.76 -3.44
N ILE A 159 1.12 15.59 -3.22
CA ILE A 159 0.70 14.66 -2.17
C ILE A 159 1.10 15.20 -0.79
N GLN A 160 0.12 15.30 0.08
CA GLN A 160 0.27 15.71 1.47
C GLN A 160 -0.22 14.58 2.39
N PRO A 161 0.61 14.08 3.32
CA PRO A 161 0.19 13.08 4.29
C PRO A 161 -0.81 13.68 5.28
N GLU A 162 -1.77 12.86 5.67
CA GLU A 162 -2.70 13.11 6.76
C GLU A 162 -2.11 12.59 8.08
N THR A 163 -2.61 13.09 9.20
CA THR A 163 -2.15 12.71 10.54
C THR A 163 -3.14 11.79 11.24
N GLY A 164 -2.65 10.96 12.16
CA GLY A 164 -3.48 10.13 13.04
C GLY A 164 -3.48 8.64 12.70
N THR A 165 -3.14 8.27 11.46
CA THR A 165 -3.04 6.87 11.02
C THR A 165 -1.69 6.54 10.38
N ASN A 166 -0.65 7.31 10.69
CA ASN A 166 0.69 7.00 10.20
C ASN A 166 1.15 5.65 10.77
N LEU A 167 1.62 4.76 9.89
CA LEU A 167 2.21 3.50 10.31
C LEU A 167 3.47 3.77 11.12
N VAL A 168 3.56 3.13 12.29
CA VAL A 168 4.83 2.96 13.00
C VAL A 168 5.18 1.48 12.87
N GLY A 169 6.22 1.20 12.09
CA GLY A 169 6.54 -0.15 11.68
C GLY A 169 7.30 -0.23 10.36
N GLU A 170 7.09 -1.32 9.63
CA GLU A 170 7.87 -1.69 8.47
C GLU A 170 6.95 -2.17 7.34
N ILE A 171 7.27 -1.81 6.09
CA ILE A 171 6.62 -2.36 4.89
C ILE A 171 7.69 -2.96 3.98
N GLY A 172 7.37 -4.09 3.38
CA GLY A 172 8.17 -4.73 2.35
C GLY A 172 7.28 -5.30 1.25
N LEU A 173 7.88 -5.56 0.09
CA LEU A 173 7.31 -6.40 -0.96
C LEU A 173 5.90 -5.96 -1.40
N PHE A 174 5.67 -4.65 -1.55
CA PHE A 174 4.44 -4.16 -2.17
C PHE A 174 4.46 -4.50 -3.66
N ARG A 175 3.40 -5.17 -4.11
CA ARG A 175 3.25 -5.65 -5.49
C ARG A 175 1.82 -5.49 -5.94
N MET A 176 1.62 -5.05 -7.17
CA MET A 176 0.30 -4.89 -7.77
C MET A 176 0.24 -5.49 -9.17
N TRP A 177 -0.88 -6.15 -9.48
CA TRP A 177 -1.15 -6.80 -10.76
C TRP A 177 -2.46 -6.33 -11.39
N ALA A 178 -2.51 -6.33 -12.72
CA ALA A 178 -3.70 -5.96 -13.51
C ALA A 178 -4.77 -7.07 -13.64
N ARG A 179 -4.70 -8.10 -12.81
CA ARG A 179 -5.59 -9.28 -12.83
C ARG A 179 -5.96 -9.72 -11.43
N GLU A 180 -7.09 -10.42 -11.31
CA GLU A 180 -7.39 -11.19 -10.11
C GLU A 180 -6.50 -12.43 -10.04
N TRP A 181 -5.84 -12.62 -8.90
CA TRP A 181 -5.10 -13.84 -8.56
C TRP A 181 -5.95 -14.71 -7.61
N SER A 182 -5.95 -16.03 -7.83
CA SER A 182 -6.50 -16.97 -6.85
C SER A 182 -5.55 -17.17 -5.66
N LEU A 183 -6.02 -17.75 -4.55
CA LEU A 183 -5.15 -18.02 -3.42
C LEU A 183 -4.06 -19.04 -3.75
N GLU A 184 -4.39 -20.07 -4.55
CA GLU A 184 -3.42 -21.06 -5.02
C GLU A 184 -2.32 -20.39 -5.84
N GLU A 185 -2.68 -19.45 -6.72
CA GLU A 185 -1.70 -18.72 -7.50
C GLU A 185 -0.88 -17.77 -6.62
N LEU A 186 -1.52 -17.04 -5.68
CA LEU A 186 -0.83 -16.16 -4.73
C LEU A 186 0.23 -16.92 -3.90
N LYS A 187 -0.07 -18.16 -3.48
CA LYS A 187 0.89 -19.03 -2.77
C LYS A 187 2.14 -19.36 -3.58
N ASN A 188 2.03 -19.30 -4.91
CA ASN A 188 3.12 -19.63 -5.82
C ASN A 188 3.90 -18.40 -6.31
N LEU A 189 3.51 -17.17 -5.91
CA LEU A 189 4.15 -15.90 -6.31
C LEU A 189 5.47 -15.59 -5.59
N ASN A 190 6.19 -16.60 -5.07
CA ASN A 190 7.35 -16.39 -4.19
C ASN A 190 8.43 -15.48 -4.81
N CYS A 191 8.70 -15.63 -6.10
CA CYS A 191 9.71 -14.84 -6.83
C CYS A 191 9.10 -13.98 -7.94
N THR A 192 7.79 -13.72 -7.88
CA THR A 192 7.09 -12.93 -8.90
C THR A 192 6.77 -11.55 -8.36
N ASP A 193 7.18 -10.54 -9.12
CA ASP A 193 6.90 -9.13 -8.83
C ASP A 193 5.57 -8.68 -9.46
N GLY A 194 5.10 -7.50 -9.09
CA GLY A 194 3.93 -6.88 -9.70
C GLY A 194 4.18 -6.47 -11.15
N ASP A 195 3.20 -6.70 -12.03
CA ASP A 195 3.25 -6.25 -13.43
C ASP A 195 2.89 -4.77 -13.60
N LEU A 196 2.11 -4.21 -12.65
CA LEU A 196 1.76 -2.79 -12.60
C LEU A 196 2.69 -2.01 -11.68
N VAL A 197 2.82 -2.48 -10.44
CA VAL A 197 3.67 -1.86 -9.43
C VAL A 197 4.56 -2.93 -8.82
N SER A 198 5.86 -2.78 -9.02
CA SER A 198 6.92 -3.62 -8.50
C SER A 198 7.59 -3.01 -7.27
N TRP A 199 8.27 -3.85 -6.50
CA TRP A 199 9.05 -3.40 -5.34
C TRP A 199 10.44 -2.91 -5.80
N ASP A 200 10.48 -1.76 -6.47
CA ASP A 200 11.69 -1.19 -7.10
C ASP A 200 11.74 0.36 -7.02
N LEU A 201 12.91 0.91 -6.72
CA LEU A 201 13.16 2.37 -6.64
C LEU A 201 12.99 3.11 -7.99
N LYS A 202 12.90 2.42 -9.12
CA LYS A 202 12.48 3.02 -10.39
C LYS A 202 11.01 3.44 -10.38
N GLN A 203 10.20 2.82 -9.52
CA GLN A 203 8.77 3.10 -9.41
C GLN A 203 8.39 3.81 -8.13
N TRP A 204 9.14 3.62 -7.05
CA TRP A 204 8.90 4.29 -5.77
C TRP A 204 9.81 5.51 -5.59
N THR A 205 9.24 6.61 -5.10
CA THR A 205 9.98 7.79 -4.67
C THR A 205 9.70 8.10 -3.20
N TYR A 206 10.64 8.77 -2.56
CA TYR A 206 10.51 9.19 -1.17
C TYR A 206 10.96 10.64 -0.98
N ILE A 207 10.21 11.40 -0.20
CA ILE A 207 10.51 12.81 0.08
C ILE A 207 10.77 13.01 1.57
N LEU A 208 11.92 13.59 1.90
CA LEU A 208 12.30 13.97 3.25
C LEU A 208 11.48 15.19 3.68
N ARG A 209 10.78 15.08 4.80
CA ARG A 209 10.00 16.20 5.34
C ARG A 209 10.75 16.88 6.47
N ALA A 210 11.17 18.12 6.24
CA ALA A 210 11.58 19.02 7.31
C ALA A 210 10.34 19.51 8.07
N PHE A 211 10.35 19.42 9.40
CA PHE A 211 9.34 20.08 10.22
C PHE A 211 9.52 21.60 10.08
N LYS A 212 8.47 22.32 9.67
CA LYS A 212 8.34 23.72 10.07
C LYS A 212 7.84 23.73 11.50
N SER A 213 8.74 23.93 12.47
CA SER A 213 8.35 24.26 13.84
C SER A 213 7.63 25.61 13.80
N PHE A 214 6.32 25.60 14.05
CA PHE A 214 5.63 26.81 14.47
C PHE A 214 6.02 27.04 15.93
N PHE A 215 6.81 28.09 16.17
CA PHE A 215 7.02 28.68 17.49
C PHE A 215 5.74 29.39 17.94
#